data_AF-A0A8S3ZH01-F1
#
_entry.id   AF-A0A8S3ZH01-F1
#
_cell.length_a   1.000
_cell.length_b   1.000
_cell.length_c   1.000
_cell.angle_alpha   90.00
_cell.angle_beta   90.00
_cell.angle_gamma   90.00
#
_symmetry.space_group_name_H-M   'P 1'
#
loop_
_entity.id
_entity.type
_entity.pdbx_description
1 polymer ?
#
loop_
_entity_poly.entity_id
_entity_poly.type
_entity_poly.pdbx_seq_one_letter_code
_entity_poly.pdbx_strand_id
1 'polypeptide(L)'
;MIILHLLPILLASEISLSAQSEASTSSETATVSLRHATVVTAENLQDLIQSPSVSFVYFSGDDSPRVTTFLQQYDKAAKYLKMYNVTLAVYNCTSISSDHDFCKNEGADNKVYTFQNGAELLSSTLEMLHDVDSIMANALQLVLLHQVPLIQSKLELEDLQKDALGRRDILFAYPAKFGNEDHRIFLEVAYSFHDHFQFALTTDVKVTQKLRSNKQLETGSHLSLWILFCAESTSLDKPVDVSCHNVAYTDEVAFTALAQFIQRLLQRNLYHAPADGVSQVFELSDPLPIIYLYARKDEQKKMTSVTEFVKFDLKGYVKLVLVDMDDEECLTQAKQQGHSGKLPAVGIKQDGVTIFMDQSKRWSLANVQEFIRSVVFPEKGQGFGMTEPEETESNCGCGGVPDNVQKQDDQIADAVSALHAKEMELNHVPAFMKHDFYRVVPHVDLKFILFYLPC
;
A
#
# COMPACT_ATOMS: atom_id res chain seq x y z
N MET A 1 9.98 20.03 -22.76
CA MET A 1 10.03 19.14 -23.94
C MET A 1 11.21 18.19 -23.76
N ILE A 2 10.99 17.09 -23.03
CA ILE A 2 11.92 15.97 -22.88
C ILE A 2 11.04 14.75 -23.16
N ILE A 3 11.31 14.09 -24.28
CA ILE A 3 10.58 12.94 -24.79
C ILE A 3 11.22 11.69 -24.17
N LEU A 4 10.52 11.02 -23.26
CA LEU A 4 10.90 9.65 -22.85
C LEU A 4 10.49 8.68 -23.96
N HIS A 5 11.48 8.15 -24.67
CA HIS A 5 11.27 7.03 -25.59
C HIS A 5 11.19 5.72 -24.81
N LEU A 6 9.97 5.22 -24.63
CA LEU A 6 9.70 3.78 -24.45
C LEU A 6 9.81 3.13 -25.83
N LEU A 7 10.68 2.13 -25.97
CA LEU A 7 10.80 1.32 -27.19
C LEU A 7 10.55 -0.16 -26.83
N PRO A 8 9.64 -0.85 -27.53
CA PRO A 8 9.34 -2.26 -27.30
C PRO A 8 10.31 -3.14 -28.11
N ILE A 9 10.81 -4.23 -27.53
CA ILE A 9 11.51 -5.28 -28.27
C ILE A 9 10.71 -6.57 -28.14
N LEU A 10 9.87 -6.79 -29.15
CA LEU A 10 9.35 -8.08 -29.58
C LEU A 10 10.27 -8.54 -30.72
N LEU A 11 10.98 -9.65 -30.57
CA LEU A 11 11.45 -10.44 -31.71
C LEU A 11 11.40 -11.93 -31.34
N ALA A 12 10.61 -12.64 -32.13
CA ALA A 12 10.55 -14.08 -32.21
C ALA A 12 11.86 -14.64 -32.80
N SER A 13 12.30 -15.78 -32.29
CA SER A 13 13.17 -16.69 -33.02
C SER A 13 12.72 -18.13 -32.76
N GLU A 14 12.27 -18.77 -33.84
CA GLU A 14 12.12 -20.21 -33.93
C GLU A 14 13.51 -20.85 -33.87
N ILE A 15 13.70 -21.80 -32.95
CA ILE A 15 14.80 -22.76 -33.03
C ILE A 15 14.18 -24.15 -32.92
N SER A 16 14.19 -24.83 -34.06
CA SER A 16 13.95 -26.26 -34.18
C SER A 16 15.23 -26.99 -33.75
N LEU A 17 15.17 -27.92 -32.80
CA LEU A 17 16.19 -28.97 -32.68
C LEU A 17 15.61 -30.24 -32.02
N SER A 18 15.54 -31.28 -32.86
CA SER A 18 15.51 -32.72 -32.62
C SER A 18 15.37 -33.27 -31.19
N ALA A 19 14.33 -34.08 -31.02
CA ALA A 19 14.26 -35.13 -30.02
C ALA A 19 15.35 -36.20 -30.25
N GLN A 20 16.14 -36.49 -29.22
CA GLN A 20 16.77 -37.80 -29.05
C GLN A 20 16.39 -38.33 -27.67
N SER A 21 15.74 -39.50 -27.70
CA SER A 21 15.35 -40.30 -26.55
C SER A 21 16.48 -41.30 -26.30
N GLU A 22 17.15 -41.21 -25.16
CA GLU A 22 17.78 -42.36 -24.52
C GLU A 22 17.47 -42.32 -23.02
N ALA A 23 16.90 -43.42 -22.55
CA ALA A 23 16.53 -43.64 -21.16
C ALA A 23 17.75 -44.02 -20.33
N SER A 24 17.91 -43.43 -19.15
CA SER A 24 18.60 -44.09 -18.04
C SER A 24 18.10 -43.54 -16.71
N THR A 25 17.45 -44.42 -15.95
CA THR A 25 17.11 -44.25 -14.55
C THR A 25 18.41 -44.20 -13.73
N SER A 26 18.76 -43.02 -13.25
CA SER A 26 19.65 -42.86 -12.10
C SER A 26 19.14 -41.69 -11.25
N SER A 27 19.07 -41.92 -9.95
CA SER A 27 18.66 -40.96 -8.93
C SER A 27 19.75 -39.89 -8.79
N GLU A 28 19.76 -38.90 -9.68
CA GLU A 28 20.54 -37.68 -9.53
C GLU A 28 19.82 -36.73 -8.57
N THR A 29 20.46 -36.41 -7.45
CA THR A 29 20.19 -35.19 -6.69
C THR A 29 20.36 -34.01 -7.64
N ALA A 30 19.24 -33.43 -8.09
CA ALA A 30 19.24 -32.30 -9.01
C ALA A 30 19.82 -31.05 -8.33
N THR A 31 21.11 -30.82 -8.50
CA THR A 31 21.76 -29.55 -8.14
C THR A 31 21.09 -28.41 -8.89
N VAL A 32 20.55 -27.43 -8.16
CA VAL A 32 19.88 -26.26 -8.75
C VAL A 32 20.89 -25.43 -9.55
N SER A 33 20.69 -25.34 -10.87
CA SER A 33 21.48 -24.44 -11.72
C SER A 33 20.96 -23.00 -11.57
N LEU A 34 21.71 -22.17 -10.86
CA LEU A 34 21.45 -20.74 -10.69
C LEU A 34 21.83 -19.98 -11.97
N ARG A 35 20.94 -19.13 -12.48
CA ARG A 35 21.13 -18.37 -13.73
C ARG A 35 21.36 -16.88 -13.50
N HIS A 36 20.85 -16.36 -12.39
CA HIS A 36 20.83 -14.93 -12.08
C HIS A 36 21.50 -14.64 -10.73
N ALA A 37 21.31 -15.50 -9.73
CA ALA A 37 22.04 -15.40 -8.47
C ALA A 37 23.52 -15.77 -8.69
N THR A 38 24.42 -15.04 -8.03
CA THR A 38 25.87 -15.20 -8.22
C THR A 38 26.43 -16.24 -7.25
N VAL A 39 27.09 -17.26 -7.76
CA VAL A 39 27.86 -18.18 -6.90
C VAL A 39 29.20 -17.53 -6.57
N VAL A 40 29.50 -17.36 -5.28
CA VAL A 40 30.70 -16.66 -4.81
C VAL A 40 31.66 -17.61 -4.10
N THR A 41 32.96 -17.37 -4.27
CA THR A 41 34.05 -18.04 -3.55
C THR A 41 34.50 -17.19 -2.36
N ALA A 42 35.41 -17.72 -1.52
CA ALA A 42 35.97 -16.98 -0.40
C ALA A 42 36.69 -15.68 -0.84
N GLU A 43 37.33 -15.72 -2.00
CA GLU A 43 38.07 -14.58 -2.58
C GLU A 43 37.14 -13.42 -2.93
N ASN A 44 36.01 -13.72 -3.58
CA ASN A 44 35.10 -12.68 -4.09
C ASN A 44 34.01 -12.31 -3.08
N LEU A 45 33.84 -13.07 -1.98
CA LEU A 45 32.86 -12.78 -0.94
C LEU A 45 33.18 -11.46 -0.22
N GLN A 46 34.47 -11.18 0.03
CA GLN A 46 34.87 -9.93 0.70
C GLN A 46 34.55 -8.70 -0.15
N ASP A 47 34.79 -8.75 -1.45
CA ASP A 47 34.43 -7.67 -2.37
C ASP A 47 32.92 -7.42 -2.40
N LEU A 48 32.12 -8.49 -2.35
CA LEU A 48 30.66 -8.40 -2.27
C LEU A 48 30.20 -7.75 -0.96
N ILE A 49 30.76 -8.15 0.18
CA ILE A 49 30.43 -7.61 1.50
C ILE A 49 30.83 -6.13 1.60
N GLN A 50 31.98 -5.75 1.04
CA GLN A 50 32.48 -4.37 1.02
C GLN A 50 31.73 -3.46 0.02
N SER A 51 30.89 -4.03 -0.85
CA SER A 51 30.16 -3.29 -1.86
C SER A 51 29.25 -2.21 -1.24
N PRO A 52 29.14 -1.02 -1.86
CA PRO A 52 28.17 -0.01 -1.44
C PRO A 52 26.72 -0.41 -1.72
N SER A 53 26.53 -1.38 -2.62
CA SER A 53 25.24 -1.97 -2.95
C SER A 53 24.80 -2.98 -1.90
N VAL A 54 23.49 -3.06 -1.67
CA VAL A 54 22.92 -4.09 -0.79
C VAL A 54 23.14 -5.47 -1.44
N SER A 55 23.69 -6.40 -0.65
CA SER A 55 24.00 -7.76 -1.11
C SER A 55 23.42 -8.78 -0.16
N PHE A 56 22.63 -9.72 -0.68
CA PHE A 56 22.10 -10.86 0.06
C PHE A 56 22.99 -12.07 -0.20
N VAL A 57 23.43 -12.75 0.85
CA VAL A 57 24.31 -13.92 0.76
C VAL A 57 23.68 -15.07 1.51
N TYR A 58 23.36 -16.13 0.78
CA TYR A 58 22.93 -17.41 1.35
C TYR A 58 24.14 -18.33 1.50
N PHE A 59 24.37 -18.82 2.72
CA PHE A 59 25.45 -19.75 3.04
C PHE A 59 24.91 -21.18 2.99
N SER A 60 25.03 -21.81 1.84
CA SER A 60 24.43 -23.11 1.53
C SER A 60 25.16 -24.23 2.26
N GLY A 61 24.46 -24.94 3.15
CA GLY A 61 25.01 -26.04 3.95
C GLY A 61 24.57 -27.45 3.51
N ASP A 62 23.36 -27.59 2.95
CA ASP A 62 22.83 -28.87 2.47
C ASP A 62 22.04 -28.71 1.16
N ASP A 63 21.84 -29.82 0.44
CA ASP A 63 21.01 -29.88 -0.77
C ASP A 63 19.59 -30.41 -0.44
N SER A 64 19.01 -29.96 0.67
CA SER A 64 17.67 -30.39 1.06
C SER A 64 16.60 -29.93 0.05
N PRO A 65 15.45 -30.63 -0.07
CA PRO A 65 14.36 -30.19 -0.95
C PRO A 65 13.86 -28.77 -0.64
N ARG A 66 13.83 -28.40 0.64
CA ARG A 66 13.46 -27.05 1.10
C ARG A 66 14.43 -25.99 0.55
N VAL A 67 15.73 -26.22 0.67
CA VAL A 67 16.78 -25.33 0.15
C VAL A 67 16.73 -25.24 -1.37
N THR A 68 16.50 -26.38 -2.05
CA THR A 68 16.31 -26.43 -3.50
C THR A 68 15.16 -25.53 -3.95
N THR A 69 13.99 -25.62 -3.31
CA THR A 69 12.85 -24.76 -3.60
C THR A 69 13.14 -23.28 -3.32
N PHE A 70 13.78 -22.97 -2.19
CA PHE A 70 14.20 -21.61 -1.86
C PHE A 70 15.14 -21.03 -2.93
N LEU A 71 16.19 -21.77 -3.32
CA LEU A 71 17.17 -21.34 -4.31
C LEU A 71 16.53 -21.04 -5.68
N GLN A 72 15.47 -21.74 -6.06
CA GLN A 72 14.71 -21.43 -7.27
C GLN A 72 13.99 -20.07 -7.19
N GLN A 73 13.38 -19.75 -6.04
CA GLN A 73 12.74 -18.45 -5.84
C GLN A 73 13.77 -17.33 -5.71
N TYR A 74 14.88 -17.62 -5.02
CA TYR A 74 16.02 -16.72 -4.86
C TYR A 74 16.65 -16.35 -6.20
N ASP A 75 16.88 -17.32 -7.09
CA ASP A 75 17.39 -17.06 -8.44
C ASP A 75 16.41 -16.23 -9.29
N LYS A 76 15.10 -16.52 -9.19
CA LYS A 76 14.08 -15.72 -9.87
C LYS A 76 14.07 -14.28 -9.37
N ALA A 77 14.13 -14.06 -8.05
CA ALA A 77 14.19 -12.73 -7.46
C ALA A 77 15.46 -11.98 -7.89
N ALA A 78 16.61 -12.67 -7.97
CA ALA A 78 17.88 -12.08 -8.40
C ALA A 78 17.80 -11.45 -9.80
N LYS A 79 17.00 -12.04 -10.71
CA LYS A 79 16.73 -11.46 -12.05
C LYS A 79 16.15 -10.05 -11.96
N TYR A 80 15.17 -9.85 -11.08
CA TYR A 80 14.46 -8.58 -10.92
C TYR A 80 15.29 -7.59 -10.10
N LEU A 81 15.92 -8.06 -9.01
CA LEU A 81 16.69 -7.23 -8.07
C LEU A 81 17.91 -6.53 -8.68
N LYS A 82 18.43 -7.05 -9.80
CA LYS A 82 19.52 -6.41 -10.54
C LYS A 82 19.21 -4.96 -10.95
N MET A 83 17.95 -4.64 -11.28
CA MET A 83 17.58 -3.27 -11.68
C MET A 83 17.62 -2.27 -10.54
N TYR A 84 17.54 -2.76 -9.30
CA TYR A 84 17.63 -1.98 -8.06
C TYR A 84 19.06 -1.98 -7.49
N ASN A 85 20.04 -2.46 -8.26
CA ASN A 85 21.43 -2.60 -7.83
C ASN A 85 21.58 -3.44 -6.55
N VAL A 86 20.77 -4.50 -6.43
CA VAL A 86 20.86 -5.49 -5.34
C VAL A 86 21.42 -6.79 -5.89
N THR A 87 22.43 -7.34 -5.21
CA THR A 87 23.06 -8.60 -5.60
C THR A 87 22.60 -9.73 -4.70
N LEU A 88 22.12 -10.82 -5.29
CA LEU A 88 21.82 -12.06 -4.59
C LEU A 88 22.93 -13.06 -4.88
N ALA A 89 23.58 -13.55 -3.84
CA ALA A 89 24.70 -14.47 -3.93
C ALA A 89 24.49 -15.72 -3.09
N VAL A 90 25.19 -16.79 -3.49
CA VAL A 90 25.23 -18.08 -2.79
C VAL A 90 26.69 -18.46 -2.56
N TYR A 91 27.01 -18.77 -1.31
CA TYR A 91 28.31 -19.27 -0.88
C TYR A 91 28.15 -20.73 -0.45
N ASN A 92 28.97 -21.63 -1.00
CA ASN A 92 28.87 -23.05 -0.69
C ASN A 92 29.73 -23.43 0.54
N CYS A 93 29.10 -23.78 1.66
CA CYS A 93 29.77 -24.17 2.90
C CYS A 93 30.23 -25.64 2.93
N THR A 94 29.89 -26.45 1.93
CA THR A 94 30.28 -27.88 1.85
C THR A 94 31.61 -28.11 1.15
N SER A 95 32.16 -27.10 0.47
CA SER A 95 33.43 -27.21 -0.23
C SER A 95 34.61 -27.35 0.76
N ILE A 96 35.61 -28.15 0.40
CA ILE A 96 36.80 -28.39 1.25
C ILE A 96 37.58 -27.09 1.57
N SER A 97 37.36 -26.04 0.78
CA SER A 97 37.98 -24.72 0.92
C SER A 97 37.11 -23.67 1.63
N SER A 98 35.89 -24.00 2.07
CA SER A 98 34.95 -23.03 2.66
C SER A 98 34.94 -23.05 4.19
N ASP A 99 36.04 -22.58 4.78
CA ASP A 99 36.14 -22.31 6.21
C ASP A 99 35.81 -20.85 6.52
N HIS A 100 34.55 -20.45 6.32
CA HIS A 100 34.08 -19.09 6.62
C HIS A 100 33.25 -19.08 7.91
N ASP A 101 33.40 -18.04 8.74
CA ASP A 101 32.76 -17.98 10.06
C ASP A 101 31.22 -18.07 9.98
N PHE A 102 30.61 -17.49 8.93
CA PHE A 102 29.17 -17.59 8.71
C PHE A 102 28.69 -19.01 8.42
N CYS A 103 29.53 -19.91 7.91
CA CYS A 103 29.20 -21.32 7.73
C CYS A 103 29.17 -22.09 9.06
N LYS A 104 29.82 -21.56 10.11
CA LYS A 104 29.87 -22.16 11.46
C LYS A 104 28.72 -21.70 12.35
N ASN A 105 27.98 -20.66 11.93
CA ASN A 105 26.86 -20.14 12.70
C ASN A 105 25.74 -21.16 12.79
N GLU A 106 25.09 -21.22 13.95
CA GLU A 106 23.94 -22.10 14.16
C GLU A 106 22.77 -21.72 13.23
N GLY A 107 22.31 -22.71 12.47
CA GLY A 107 21.24 -22.56 11.47
C GLY A 107 21.62 -21.66 10.29
N ALA A 108 22.91 -21.61 9.93
CA ALA A 108 23.40 -20.85 8.77
C ALA A 108 22.71 -21.26 7.46
N ASP A 109 22.40 -22.54 7.31
CA ASP A 109 21.66 -23.14 6.20
C ASP A 109 20.19 -22.68 6.12
N ASN A 110 19.63 -22.10 7.18
CA ASN A 110 18.28 -21.54 7.20
C ASN A 110 18.26 -20.00 7.20
N LYS A 111 19.39 -19.34 6.90
CA LYS A 111 19.52 -17.89 6.96
C LYS A 111 20.16 -17.30 5.72
N VAL A 112 19.67 -16.14 5.32
CA VAL A 112 20.31 -15.24 4.36
C VAL A 112 20.80 -14.02 5.13
N TYR A 113 22.05 -13.67 4.93
CA TYR A 113 22.66 -12.49 5.55
C TYR A 113 22.73 -11.37 4.53
N THR A 114 22.39 -10.16 4.95
CA THR A 114 22.44 -8.98 4.09
C THR A 114 23.58 -8.07 4.51
N PHE A 115 24.34 -7.58 3.52
CA PHE A 115 25.51 -6.74 3.72
C PHE A 115 25.41 -5.45 2.92
N GLN A 116 26.01 -4.39 3.45
CA GLN A 116 26.24 -3.15 2.73
C GLN A 116 27.41 -2.40 3.37
N ASN A 117 28.32 -1.85 2.56
CA ASN A 117 29.49 -1.07 3.04
C ASN A 117 30.33 -1.81 4.09
N GLY A 118 30.49 -3.12 3.95
CA GLY A 118 31.25 -3.95 4.88
C GLY A 118 30.54 -4.32 6.18
N ALA A 119 29.31 -3.83 6.40
CA ALA A 119 28.51 -4.15 7.59
C ALA A 119 27.44 -5.20 7.28
N GLU A 120 27.22 -6.13 8.21
CA GLU A 120 26.01 -6.95 8.25
C GLU A 120 24.84 -6.08 8.69
N LEU A 121 23.79 -6.04 7.87
CA LEU A 121 22.57 -5.28 8.15
C LEU A 121 21.55 -6.11 8.91
N LEU A 122 21.22 -7.28 8.38
CA LEU A 122 20.19 -8.18 8.90
C LEU A 122 20.50 -9.64 8.54
N SER A 123 19.95 -10.55 9.34
CA SER A 123 19.85 -11.98 9.01
C SER A 123 18.38 -12.37 8.91
N SER A 124 17.93 -12.86 7.75
CA SER A 124 16.55 -13.27 7.50
C SER A 124 16.45 -14.78 7.33
N THR A 125 15.39 -15.39 7.85
CA THR A 125 15.17 -16.83 7.68
C THR A 125 14.64 -17.16 6.29
N LEU A 126 14.80 -18.41 5.84
CA LEU A 126 14.21 -18.85 4.56
C LEU A 126 12.68 -18.81 4.57
N GLU A 127 12.05 -18.87 5.76
CA GLU A 127 10.59 -18.68 5.91
C GLU A 127 10.16 -17.24 5.64
N MET A 128 10.97 -16.26 6.05
CA MET A 128 10.72 -14.86 5.72
C MET A 128 10.94 -14.58 4.23
N LEU A 129 11.84 -15.32 3.58
CA LEU A 129 12.27 -15.15 2.20
C LEU A 129 11.82 -16.33 1.31
N HIS A 130 10.56 -16.74 1.44
CA HIS A 130 10.08 -18.01 0.89
C HIS A 130 9.68 -17.94 -0.59
N ASP A 131 9.44 -16.74 -1.14
CA ASP A 131 9.02 -16.52 -2.52
C ASP A 131 9.64 -15.25 -3.12
N VAL A 132 9.36 -14.98 -4.40
CA VAL A 132 9.92 -13.82 -5.10
C VAL A 132 9.49 -12.50 -4.45
N ASP A 133 8.24 -12.41 -3.99
CA ASP A 133 7.67 -11.15 -3.49
C ASP A 133 8.26 -10.78 -2.14
N SER A 134 8.40 -11.76 -1.25
CA SER A 134 9.03 -11.60 0.04
C SER A 134 10.50 -11.25 -0.07
N ILE A 135 11.24 -11.89 -0.98
CA ILE A 135 12.65 -11.55 -1.25
C ILE A 135 12.76 -10.12 -1.79
N MET A 136 11.96 -9.77 -2.78
CA MET A 136 11.95 -8.43 -3.38
C MET A 136 11.61 -7.35 -2.37
N ALA A 137 10.56 -7.53 -1.58
CA ALA A 137 10.11 -6.53 -0.63
C ALA A 137 11.13 -6.32 0.50
N ASN A 138 11.74 -7.38 1.02
CA ASN A 138 12.80 -7.26 2.04
C ASN A 138 14.04 -6.54 1.48
N ALA A 139 14.44 -6.87 0.25
CA ALA A 139 15.54 -6.20 -0.42
C ALA A 139 15.28 -4.71 -0.65
N LEU A 140 14.10 -4.36 -1.20
CA LEU A 140 13.73 -2.98 -1.46
C LEU A 140 13.59 -2.16 -0.17
N GLN A 141 13.09 -2.75 0.92
CA GLN A 141 13.00 -2.07 2.21
C GLN A 141 14.39 -1.66 2.73
N LEU A 142 15.41 -2.50 2.51
CA LEU A 142 16.79 -2.17 2.87
C LEU A 142 17.39 -1.10 1.95
N VAL A 143 17.13 -1.18 0.64
CA VAL A 143 17.54 -0.15 -0.31
C VAL A 143 16.94 1.21 0.03
N LEU A 144 15.69 1.22 0.52
CA LEU A 144 14.90 2.41 0.81
C LEU A 144 14.85 2.76 2.29
N LEU A 145 15.74 2.22 3.13
CA LEU A 145 15.64 2.34 4.59
C LEU A 145 15.51 3.79 5.09
N HIS A 146 16.16 4.72 4.40
CA HIS A 146 16.11 6.16 4.73
C HIS A 146 14.97 6.90 4.00
N GLN A 147 14.52 6.40 2.86
CA GLN A 147 13.47 7.01 2.05
C GLN A 147 12.07 6.62 2.53
N VAL A 148 11.93 5.41 3.09
CA VAL A 148 10.68 4.82 3.58
C VAL A 148 10.86 4.38 5.04
N PRO A 149 10.87 5.33 6.00
CA PRO A 149 10.96 5.01 7.41
C PRO A 149 9.76 4.19 7.92
N LEU A 150 10.05 3.30 8.87
CA LEU A 150 9.04 2.60 9.67
C LEU A 150 8.65 3.48 10.86
N ILE A 151 7.41 3.95 10.86
CA ILE A 151 6.80 4.74 11.90
C ILE A 151 6.24 3.81 12.97
N GLN A 152 6.69 3.99 14.21
CA GLN A 152 6.38 3.13 15.35
C GLN A 152 5.38 3.76 16.32
N SER A 153 5.11 5.06 16.18
CA SER A 153 4.19 5.77 17.08
C SER A 153 3.41 6.87 16.39
N LYS A 154 2.28 7.27 17.00
CA LYS A 154 1.49 8.42 16.55
C LYS A 154 2.30 9.72 16.56
N LEU A 155 3.19 9.88 17.54
CA LEU A 155 4.07 11.04 17.66
C LEU A 155 5.01 11.14 16.45
N GLU A 156 5.62 10.03 16.05
CA GLU A 156 6.49 9.99 14.87
C GLU A 156 5.74 10.32 13.59
N LEU A 157 4.49 9.88 13.44
CA LEU A 157 3.64 10.28 12.31
C LEU A 157 3.32 11.78 12.32
N GLU A 158 3.08 12.36 13.50
CA GLU A 158 2.84 13.80 13.67
C GLU A 158 4.10 14.62 13.36
N ASP A 159 5.27 14.18 13.83
CA ASP A 159 6.55 14.81 13.53
C ASP A 159 6.87 14.72 12.02
N LEU A 160 6.60 13.57 11.39
CA LEU A 160 6.77 13.42 9.94
C LEU A 160 5.87 14.39 9.15
N GLN A 161 4.59 14.54 9.54
CA GLN A 161 3.68 15.50 8.92
C GLN A 161 4.13 16.94 9.11
N LYS A 162 4.55 17.28 10.33
CA LYS A 162 5.09 18.61 10.66
C LYS A 162 6.31 18.94 9.81
N ASP A 163 7.20 17.97 9.62
CA ASP A 163 8.34 18.14 8.74
C ASP A 163 7.87 18.29 7.30
N ALA A 164 6.95 17.47 6.80
CA ALA A 164 6.50 17.54 5.41
C ALA A 164 5.69 18.81 5.06
N LEU A 165 5.15 19.51 6.06
CA LEU A 165 4.25 20.66 5.91
C LEU A 165 4.83 21.76 5.02
N GLY A 166 4.06 22.18 4.01
CA GLY A 166 4.46 23.18 3.03
C GLY A 166 5.59 22.75 2.07
N ARG A 167 6.05 21.50 2.15
CA ARG A 167 7.20 21.00 1.38
C ARG A 167 6.82 19.89 0.41
N ARG A 168 6.16 18.83 0.88
CA ARG A 168 5.84 17.63 0.08
C ARG A 168 4.70 16.85 0.70
N ASP A 169 3.96 16.12 -0.12
CA ASP A 169 2.91 15.21 0.35
C ASP A 169 3.50 13.88 0.84
N ILE A 170 2.78 13.20 1.74
CA ILE A 170 3.21 11.90 2.29
C ILE A 170 2.32 10.78 1.75
N LEU A 171 2.93 9.70 1.29
CA LEU A 171 2.28 8.41 1.00
C LEU A 171 2.54 7.49 2.20
N PHE A 172 1.50 7.24 2.97
CA PHE A 172 1.57 6.48 4.21
C PHE A 172 0.90 5.12 4.07
N ALA A 173 1.59 4.06 4.46
CA ALA A 173 1.12 2.69 4.30
C ALA A 173 1.01 1.95 5.63
N TYR A 174 0.05 1.04 5.70
CA TYR A 174 -0.05 0.01 6.73
C TYR A 174 -0.15 -1.35 6.04
N PRO A 175 0.99 -2.05 5.83
CA PRO A 175 0.96 -3.45 5.45
C PRO A 175 0.56 -4.30 6.67
N ALA A 176 -0.41 -5.19 6.50
CA ALA A 176 -0.80 -6.13 7.55
C ALA A 176 0.35 -7.12 7.87
N LYS A 177 1.16 -7.46 6.85
CA LYS A 177 2.34 -8.33 6.98
C LYS A 177 3.43 -7.83 6.04
N PHE A 178 4.68 -7.89 6.49
CA PHE A 178 5.83 -7.64 5.64
C PHE A 178 6.05 -8.79 4.66
N GLY A 179 6.61 -8.47 3.51
CA GLY A 179 7.06 -9.48 2.53
C GLY A 179 5.98 -10.03 1.60
N ASN A 180 4.76 -9.48 1.62
CA ASN A 180 3.76 -9.85 0.61
C ASN A 180 3.90 -9.01 -0.66
N GLU A 181 3.12 -9.37 -1.69
CA GLU A 181 3.06 -8.67 -2.97
C GLU A 181 2.71 -7.18 -2.80
N ASP A 182 1.71 -6.83 -2.00
CA ASP A 182 1.30 -5.43 -1.79
C ASP A 182 2.42 -4.59 -1.17
N HIS A 183 3.14 -5.14 -0.20
CA HIS A 183 4.31 -4.51 0.41
C HIS A 183 5.42 -4.30 -0.63
N ARG A 184 5.70 -5.30 -1.47
CA ARG A 184 6.63 -5.15 -2.60
C ARG A 184 6.19 -4.01 -3.52
N ILE A 185 4.93 -4.00 -3.95
CA ILE A 185 4.38 -3.00 -4.88
C ILE A 185 4.54 -1.59 -4.31
N PHE A 186 4.22 -1.39 -3.03
CA PHE A 186 4.40 -0.11 -2.36
C PHE A 186 5.86 0.36 -2.40
N LEU A 187 6.82 -0.54 -2.16
CA LEU A 187 8.24 -0.22 -2.19
C LEU A 187 8.78 0.03 -3.60
N GLU A 188 8.32 -0.70 -4.62
CA GLU A 188 8.70 -0.45 -6.01
C GLU A 188 8.20 0.93 -6.49
N VAL A 189 6.99 1.28 -6.07
CA VAL A 189 6.44 2.62 -6.28
C VAL A 189 7.25 3.66 -5.52
N ALA A 190 7.58 3.42 -4.24
CA ALA A 190 8.41 4.33 -3.47
C ALA A 190 9.79 4.54 -4.13
N TYR A 191 10.43 3.47 -4.63
CA TYR A 191 11.68 3.56 -5.38
C TYR A 191 11.56 4.48 -6.61
N SER A 192 10.40 4.50 -7.26
CA SER A 192 10.18 5.29 -8.48
C SER A 192 9.81 6.75 -8.21
N PHE A 193 9.29 7.08 -7.02
CA PHE A 193 8.66 8.37 -6.72
C PHE A 193 9.15 9.06 -5.44
N HIS A 194 10.15 8.52 -4.75
CA HIS A 194 10.65 9.05 -3.48
C HIS A 194 11.22 10.48 -3.56
N ASP A 195 11.50 10.95 -4.77
CA ASP A 195 11.95 12.33 -5.06
C ASP A 195 10.80 13.34 -5.07
N HIS A 196 9.56 12.87 -5.30
CA HIS A 196 8.37 13.71 -5.34
C HIS A 196 7.52 13.63 -4.08
N PHE A 197 7.46 12.48 -3.43
CA PHE A 197 6.68 12.24 -2.22
C PHE A 197 7.57 11.75 -1.08
N GLN A 198 7.19 12.05 0.16
CA GLN A 198 7.72 11.31 1.30
C GLN A 198 6.95 10.01 1.45
N PHE A 199 7.63 8.88 1.47
CA PHE A 199 7.00 7.59 1.74
C PHE A 199 7.23 7.22 3.19
N ALA A 200 6.28 6.54 3.83
CA ALA A 200 6.44 5.99 5.16
C ALA A 200 5.47 4.84 5.37
N LEU A 201 5.80 3.93 6.28
CA LEU A 201 4.91 2.82 6.61
C LEU A 201 4.86 2.56 8.12
N THR A 202 3.83 1.88 8.60
CA THR A 202 3.68 1.41 9.97
C THR A 202 3.17 -0.03 9.97
N THR A 203 3.55 -0.82 10.98
CA THR A 203 2.91 -2.11 11.28
C THR A 203 2.02 -2.05 12.51
N ASP A 204 1.95 -0.90 13.19
CA ASP A 204 1.03 -0.69 14.30
C ASP A 204 -0.21 0.06 13.79
N VAL A 205 -1.32 -0.66 13.72
CA VAL A 205 -2.63 -0.12 13.34
C VAL A 205 -3.05 1.04 14.25
N LYS A 206 -2.57 1.11 15.50
CA LYS A 206 -2.88 2.23 16.39
C LYS A 206 -2.37 3.55 15.83
N VAL A 207 -1.29 3.55 15.05
CA VAL A 207 -0.74 4.75 14.40
C VAL A 207 -1.72 5.34 13.38
N THR A 208 -2.56 4.51 12.75
CA THR A 208 -3.51 4.96 11.71
C THR A 208 -4.81 5.54 12.27
N GLN A 209 -5.06 5.46 13.59
CA GLN A 209 -6.35 5.82 14.22
C GLN A 209 -6.78 7.29 14.04
N LYS A 210 -5.85 8.22 13.78
CA LYS A 210 -6.18 9.64 13.49
C LYS A 210 -6.38 9.92 12.00
N LEU A 211 -6.12 8.93 11.15
CA LEU A 211 -6.34 9.03 9.70
C LEU A 211 -7.80 8.68 9.39
N ARG A 212 -8.30 9.17 8.26
CA ARG A 212 -9.64 8.84 7.78
C ARG A 212 -9.77 7.33 7.59
N SER A 213 -10.93 6.79 7.96
CA SER A 213 -11.23 5.36 7.87
C SER A 213 -10.93 4.83 6.48
N ASN A 214 -10.20 3.72 6.43
CA ASN A 214 -9.92 2.99 5.21
C ASN A 214 -10.68 1.67 5.24
N LYS A 215 -11.59 1.45 4.29
CA LYS A 215 -12.37 0.21 4.17
C LYS A 215 -11.49 -1.03 4.04
N GLN A 216 -10.31 -0.91 3.43
CA GLN A 216 -9.34 -2.00 3.29
C GLN A 216 -8.89 -2.51 4.67
N LEU A 217 -8.75 -1.61 5.64
CA LEU A 217 -8.40 -1.97 7.02
C LEU A 217 -9.54 -2.75 7.69
N GLU A 218 -10.79 -2.36 7.45
CA GLU A 218 -11.99 -3.00 8.00
C GLU A 218 -12.24 -4.39 7.39
N THR A 219 -11.90 -4.56 6.11
CA THR A 219 -12.06 -5.83 5.39
C THR A 219 -10.89 -6.79 5.57
N GLY A 220 -9.86 -6.41 6.33
CA GLY A 220 -8.67 -7.23 6.55
C GLY A 220 -7.75 -7.35 5.33
N SER A 221 -7.73 -6.33 4.46
CA SER A 221 -6.84 -6.28 3.30
C SER A 221 -5.36 -6.26 3.74
N HIS A 222 -4.52 -6.76 2.84
CA HIS A 222 -3.09 -6.93 3.09
C HIS A 222 -2.29 -5.63 3.15
N LEU A 223 -2.81 -4.55 2.58
CA LEU A 223 -2.25 -3.20 2.63
C LEU A 223 -3.36 -2.15 2.70
N SER A 224 -3.19 -1.16 3.57
CA SER A 224 -3.98 0.07 3.58
C SER A 224 -3.08 1.26 3.29
N LEU A 225 -3.57 2.20 2.47
CA LEU A 225 -2.80 3.33 1.98
C LEU A 225 -3.54 4.65 2.22
N TRP A 226 -2.80 5.70 2.56
CA TRP A 226 -3.28 7.06 2.70
C TRP A 226 -2.35 8.04 1.98
N ILE A 227 -2.96 9.09 1.45
CA ILE A 227 -2.27 10.27 0.93
C ILE A 227 -2.51 11.40 1.92
N LEU A 228 -1.45 12.00 2.42
CA LEU A 228 -1.49 13.13 3.35
C LEU A 228 -1.00 14.36 2.60
N PHE A 229 -1.92 15.28 2.30
CA PHE A 229 -1.68 16.50 1.53
C PHE A 229 -1.05 17.60 2.39
N CYS A 230 0.25 17.46 2.63
CA CYS A 230 1.04 18.38 3.44
C CYS A 230 1.65 19.53 2.63
N ALA A 231 1.89 19.36 1.32
CA ALA A 231 2.60 20.35 0.49
C ALA A 231 1.81 21.65 0.34
N GLU A 232 0.49 21.55 0.19
CA GLU A 232 -0.39 22.70 0.00
C GLU A 232 -0.91 23.28 1.33
N SER A 233 -0.64 22.60 2.46
CA SER A 233 -1.04 23.03 3.79
C SER A 233 0.03 23.96 4.37
N THR A 234 -0.33 25.20 4.74
CA THR A 234 0.59 26.13 5.40
C THR A 234 0.39 26.15 6.91
N SER A 235 1.47 26.36 7.67
CA SER A 235 1.41 26.48 9.14
C SER A 235 0.61 27.69 9.63
N LEU A 236 0.32 28.65 8.75
CA LEU A 236 -0.50 29.83 9.05
C LEU A 236 -2.00 29.52 9.08
N ASP A 237 -2.44 28.47 8.37
CA ASP A 237 -3.86 28.11 8.23
C ASP A 237 -4.38 27.27 9.42
N LYS A 238 -3.49 26.68 10.24
CA LYS A 238 -3.88 25.81 11.35
C LYS A 238 -2.95 25.97 12.59
N PRO A 239 -3.28 26.84 13.55
CA PRO A 239 -2.47 27.03 14.75
C PRO A 239 -2.64 25.93 15.82
N VAL A 240 -3.58 24.98 15.66
CA VAL A 240 -3.96 24.03 16.74
C VAL A 240 -3.83 22.56 16.34
N ASP A 241 -3.87 22.24 15.03
CA ASP A 241 -3.74 20.86 14.54
C ASP A 241 -2.80 20.81 13.33
N VAL A 242 -1.63 20.22 13.53
CA VAL A 242 -0.56 20.08 12.52
C VAL A 242 -0.89 18.94 11.54
N SER A 243 -2.07 18.32 11.65
CA SER A 243 -2.50 17.24 10.76
C SER A 243 -2.75 17.71 9.32
N CYS A 244 -2.11 17.02 8.38
CA CYS A 244 -2.35 17.20 6.96
C CYS A 244 -3.72 16.64 6.58
N HIS A 245 -4.38 17.26 5.60
CA HIS A 245 -5.60 16.67 5.04
C HIS A 245 -5.25 15.31 4.45
N ASN A 246 -5.93 14.26 4.90
CA ASN A 246 -5.59 12.90 4.51
C ASN A 246 -6.78 12.20 3.86
N VAL A 247 -6.47 11.35 2.88
CA VAL A 247 -7.45 10.59 2.09
C VAL A 247 -6.97 9.16 1.98
N ALA A 248 -7.87 8.20 2.22
CA ALA A 248 -7.59 6.79 2.02
C ALA A 248 -7.61 6.45 0.52
N TYR A 249 -6.61 5.69 0.06
CA TYR A 249 -6.65 5.05 -1.26
C TYR A 249 -7.59 3.84 -1.18
N THR A 250 -8.46 3.70 -2.18
CA THR A 250 -9.56 2.71 -2.14
C THR A 250 -9.63 1.79 -3.35
N ASP A 251 -8.66 1.89 -4.26
CA ASP A 251 -8.58 0.97 -5.39
C ASP A 251 -7.69 -0.23 -5.04
N GLU A 252 -7.70 -1.22 -5.93
CA GLU A 252 -6.86 -2.39 -5.82
C GLU A 252 -5.37 -2.02 -5.86
N VAL A 253 -4.57 -2.67 -5.02
CA VAL A 253 -3.12 -2.46 -4.95
C VAL A 253 -2.45 -3.29 -6.04
N ALA A 254 -2.51 -2.80 -7.27
CA ALA A 254 -1.71 -3.32 -8.38
C ALA A 254 -0.63 -2.31 -8.77
N PHE A 255 0.57 -2.77 -9.12
CA PHE A 255 1.71 -1.88 -9.44
C PHE A 255 1.35 -0.82 -10.47
N THR A 256 0.75 -1.21 -11.59
CA THR A 256 0.37 -0.29 -12.67
C THR A 256 -0.72 0.69 -12.23
N ALA A 257 -1.71 0.22 -11.49
CA ALA A 257 -2.81 1.06 -11.00
C ALA A 257 -2.31 2.11 -10.00
N LEU A 258 -1.52 1.69 -9.01
CA LEU A 258 -0.96 2.58 -7.99
C LEU A 258 0.04 3.58 -8.60
N ALA A 259 0.94 3.13 -9.49
CA ALA A 259 1.88 4.01 -10.17
C ALA A 259 1.18 5.05 -11.05
N GLN A 260 0.13 4.65 -11.79
CA GLN A 260 -0.69 5.58 -12.57
C GLN A 260 -1.43 6.58 -11.69
N PHE A 261 -1.98 6.13 -10.56
CA PHE A 261 -2.64 7.00 -9.61
C PHE A 261 -1.68 8.06 -9.06
N ILE A 262 -0.48 7.66 -8.62
CA ILE A 262 0.55 8.57 -8.10
C ILE A 262 1.03 9.55 -9.18
N GLN A 263 1.20 9.09 -10.43
CA GLN A 263 1.48 9.99 -11.56
C GLN A 263 0.40 11.05 -11.73
N ARG A 264 -0.88 10.70 -11.55
CA ARG A 264 -1.99 11.66 -11.62
C ARG A 264 -2.00 12.64 -10.45
N LEU A 265 -1.49 12.26 -9.28
CA LEU A 265 -1.32 13.18 -8.13
C LEU A 265 -0.32 14.30 -8.40
N LEU A 266 0.72 14.03 -9.20
CA LEU A 266 1.73 15.01 -9.61
C LEU A 266 1.20 16.03 -10.63
N GLN A 267 0.13 15.69 -11.32
CA GLN A 267 -0.44 16.56 -12.34
C GLN A 267 -1.26 17.68 -11.71
N ARG A 268 -1.30 18.82 -12.40
CA ARG A 268 -2.23 19.89 -12.08
C ARG A 268 -3.67 19.35 -12.12
N ASN A 269 -4.42 19.59 -11.04
CA ASN A 269 -5.80 19.14 -10.87
C ASN A 269 -6.80 20.29 -10.77
N LEU A 270 -6.36 21.54 -10.61
CA LEU A 270 -7.21 22.72 -10.47
C LEU A 270 -6.91 23.78 -11.52
N TYR A 271 -7.96 24.22 -12.21
CA TYR A 271 -7.96 25.26 -13.23
C TYR A 271 -9.05 26.31 -12.92
N HIS A 272 -8.82 27.54 -13.37
CA HIS A 272 -9.68 28.70 -13.18
C HIS A 272 -9.98 29.33 -14.55
N ALA A 273 -11.25 29.42 -14.93
CA ALA A 273 -11.70 30.18 -16.09
C ALA A 273 -12.19 31.56 -15.63
N PRO A 274 -11.76 32.68 -16.25
CA PRO A 274 -10.96 32.77 -17.49
C PRO A 274 -9.43 32.79 -17.29
N ALA A 275 -8.91 32.79 -16.06
CA ALA A 275 -7.49 33.02 -15.77
C ALA A 275 -6.51 32.05 -16.49
N ASP A 276 -6.90 30.79 -16.67
CA ASP A 276 -6.15 29.76 -17.39
C ASP A 276 -6.51 29.66 -18.89
N GLY A 277 -7.31 30.61 -19.41
CA GLY A 277 -7.78 30.65 -20.78
C GLY A 277 -9.05 29.81 -21.00
N VAL A 278 -10.14 30.46 -21.42
CA VAL A 278 -11.46 29.82 -21.53
C VAL A 278 -11.44 28.65 -22.51
N SER A 279 -11.02 28.85 -23.76
CA SER A 279 -10.95 27.75 -24.74
C SER A 279 -10.09 26.58 -24.25
N GLN A 280 -8.95 26.87 -23.60
CA GLN A 280 -8.03 25.84 -23.11
C GLN A 280 -8.69 24.93 -22.07
N VAL A 281 -9.45 25.50 -21.12
CA VAL A 281 -10.09 24.70 -20.06
C VAL A 281 -11.37 23.99 -20.54
N PHE A 282 -12.15 24.59 -21.44
CA PHE A 282 -13.40 24.00 -21.95
C PHE A 282 -13.16 22.90 -22.99
N GLU A 283 -12.10 23.04 -23.80
CA GLU A 283 -11.65 22.05 -24.79
C GLU A 283 -10.70 21.00 -24.20
N LEU A 284 -10.38 21.09 -22.91
CA LEU A 284 -9.52 20.13 -22.22
C LEU A 284 -10.01 18.70 -22.48
N SER A 285 -9.08 17.88 -22.98
CA SER A 285 -9.27 16.46 -23.25
C SER A 285 -8.28 15.70 -22.38
N ASP A 286 -8.81 14.96 -21.41
CA ASP A 286 -8.04 14.23 -20.41
C ASP A 286 -8.70 12.85 -20.23
N PRO A 287 -7.94 11.77 -20.01
CA PRO A 287 -8.50 10.47 -19.65
C PRO A 287 -9.29 10.50 -18.34
N LEU A 288 -9.08 11.50 -17.47
CA LEU A 288 -9.85 11.70 -16.25
C LEU A 288 -11.12 12.54 -16.51
N PRO A 289 -12.23 12.24 -15.81
CA PRO A 289 -13.39 13.12 -15.79
C PRO A 289 -13.01 14.55 -15.34
N ILE A 290 -13.61 15.54 -16.00
CA ILE A 290 -13.39 16.96 -15.71
C ILE A 290 -14.65 17.51 -15.05
N ILE A 291 -14.53 17.94 -13.80
CA ILE A 291 -15.60 18.57 -13.03
C ILE A 291 -15.53 20.08 -13.25
N TYR A 292 -16.62 20.66 -13.74
CA TYR A 292 -16.82 22.09 -13.84
C TYR A 292 -17.72 22.57 -12.72
N LEU A 293 -17.24 23.53 -11.93
CA LEU A 293 -18.05 24.25 -10.95
C LEU A 293 -18.32 25.65 -11.48
N TYR A 294 -19.59 25.92 -11.77
CA TYR A 294 -20.06 27.17 -12.33
C TYR A 294 -20.65 28.04 -11.21
N ALA A 295 -20.08 29.22 -10.99
CA ALA A 295 -20.67 30.20 -10.08
C ALA A 295 -20.25 31.63 -10.44
N ARG A 296 -21.01 32.59 -9.93
CA ARG A 296 -20.65 34.01 -9.94
C ARG A 296 -19.70 34.34 -8.80
N LYS A 297 -19.01 35.48 -8.88
CA LYS A 297 -18.04 35.92 -7.86
C LYS A 297 -18.64 36.01 -6.46
N ASP A 298 -19.89 36.47 -6.34
CA ASP A 298 -20.61 36.59 -5.07
C ASP A 298 -21.03 35.22 -4.49
N GLU A 299 -21.06 34.17 -5.31
CA GLU A 299 -21.44 32.81 -4.91
C GLU A 299 -20.25 31.86 -4.69
N GLN A 300 -19.01 32.28 -4.97
CA GLN A 300 -17.83 31.43 -4.83
C GLN A 300 -17.64 30.87 -3.42
N LYS A 301 -18.04 31.62 -2.38
CA LYS A 301 -18.00 31.13 -0.98
C LYS A 301 -18.89 29.89 -0.76
N LYS A 302 -19.97 29.73 -1.53
CA LYS A 302 -20.85 28.54 -1.46
C LYS A 302 -20.20 27.32 -2.11
N MET A 303 -19.16 27.51 -2.92
CA MET A 303 -18.44 26.43 -3.59
C MET A 303 -17.23 25.94 -2.80
N THR A 304 -16.70 26.71 -1.85
CA THR A 304 -15.45 26.40 -1.15
C THR A 304 -15.39 24.96 -0.64
N SER A 305 -16.42 24.48 0.08
CA SER A 305 -16.44 23.11 0.59
C SER A 305 -16.47 22.03 -0.52
N VAL A 306 -17.13 22.32 -1.64
CA VAL A 306 -17.14 21.42 -2.80
C VAL A 306 -15.78 21.44 -3.50
N THR A 307 -15.19 22.62 -3.64
CA THR A 307 -13.84 22.79 -4.21
C THR A 307 -12.83 22.02 -3.38
N GLU A 308 -12.84 22.15 -2.05
CA GLU A 308 -11.93 21.40 -1.15
C GLU A 308 -12.14 19.89 -1.27
N PHE A 309 -13.39 19.42 -1.25
CA PHE A 309 -13.70 18.00 -1.45
C PHE A 309 -13.12 17.48 -2.77
N VAL A 310 -13.37 18.14 -3.90
CA VAL A 310 -12.86 17.67 -5.20
C VAL A 310 -11.33 17.80 -5.25
N LYS A 311 -10.79 18.90 -4.71
CA LYS A 311 -9.35 19.21 -4.74
C LYS A 311 -8.52 18.18 -3.98
N PHE A 312 -9.01 17.66 -2.86
CA PHE A 312 -8.28 16.70 -2.03
C PHE A 312 -8.82 15.28 -2.17
N ASP A 313 -10.10 15.05 -1.85
CA ASP A 313 -10.69 13.71 -1.79
C ASP A 313 -10.77 13.01 -3.15
N LEU A 314 -10.80 13.78 -4.25
CA LEU A 314 -10.83 13.26 -5.61
C LEU A 314 -9.56 13.55 -6.41
N LYS A 315 -8.49 14.03 -5.76
CA LYS A 315 -7.20 14.24 -6.43
C LYS A 315 -6.68 12.91 -6.97
N GLY A 316 -6.20 12.93 -8.21
CA GLY A 316 -5.77 11.72 -8.93
C GLY A 316 -6.90 10.96 -9.65
N TYR A 317 -8.16 11.31 -9.39
CA TYR A 317 -9.33 10.73 -10.04
C TYR A 317 -10.01 11.68 -11.04
N VAL A 318 -9.96 12.98 -10.78
CA VAL A 318 -10.65 13.99 -11.60
C VAL A 318 -9.80 15.24 -11.78
N LYS A 319 -10.15 16.05 -12.77
CA LYS A 319 -9.72 17.45 -12.90
C LYS A 319 -10.86 18.38 -12.44
N LEU A 320 -10.51 19.52 -11.88
CA LEU A 320 -11.45 20.54 -11.42
C LEU A 320 -11.23 21.86 -12.16
N VAL A 321 -12.31 22.40 -12.71
CA VAL A 321 -12.36 23.72 -13.35
C VAL A 321 -13.36 24.59 -12.60
N LEU A 322 -12.88 25.70 -12.03
CA LEU A 322 -13.74 26.75 -11.47
C LEU A 322 -14.04 27.75 -12.57
N VAL A 323 -15.32 27.91 -12.90
CA VAL A 323 -15.78 28.78 -13.98
C VAL A 323 -16.43 30.03 -13.39
N ASP A 324 -15.85 31.19 -13.70
CA ASP A 324 -16.43 32.49 -13.40
C ASP A 324 -17.58 32.80 -14.36
N MET A 325 -18.81 32.74 -13.87
CA MET A 325 -20.01 32.98 -14.67
C MET A 325 -20.35 34.45 -14.87
N ASP A 326 -19.59 35.37 -14.26
CA ASP A 326 -19.69 36.81 -14.55
C ASP A 326 -18.89 37.21 -15.80
N ASP A 327 -18.03 36.31 -16.31
CA ASP A 327 -17.30 36.49 -17.57
C ASP A 327 -18.14 36.05 -18.79
N GLU A 328 -18.21 36.89 -19.83
CA GLU A 328 -19.06 36.66 -21.00
C GLU A 328 -18.61 35.48 -21.86
N GLU A 329 -17.30 35.24 -21.96
CA GLU A 329 -16.72 34.14 -22.73
C GLU A 329 -16.99 32.81 -22.02
N CYS A 330 -16.76 32.76 -20.70
CA CYS A 330 -17.14 31.62 -19.86
C CYS A 330 -18.63 31.30 -19.94
N LEU A 331 -19.51 32.31 -19.87
CA LEU A 331 -20.96 32.13 -20.00
C LEU A 331 -21.34 31.53 -21.36
N THR A 332 -20.70 31.99 -22.43
CA THR A 332 -20.96 31.52 -23.80
C THR A 332 -20.54 30.05 -23.96
N GLN A 333 -19.35 29.71 -23.49
CA GLN A 333 -18.82 28.35 -23.55
C GLN A 333 -19.61 27.38 -22.66
N ALA A 334 -20.01 27.80 -21.46
CA ALA A 334 -20.86 27.00 -20.58
C ALA A 334 -22.21 26.65 -21.25
N LYS A 335 -22.85 27.62 -21.94
CA LYS A 335 -24.08 27.37 -22.69
C LYS A 335 -23.87 26.41 -23.86
N GLN A 336 -22.75 26.51 -24.57
CA GLN A 336 -22.39 25.58 -25.65
C GLN A 336 -22.17 24.15 -25.14
N GLN A 337 -21.64 24.00 -23.92
CA GLN A 337 -21.55 22.71 -23.21
C GLN A 337 -22.91 22.20 -22.68
N GLY A 338 -24.00 22.97 -22.81
CA GLY A 338 -25.35 22.57 -22.40
C GLY A 338 -25.80 23.10 -21.04
N HIS A 339 -25.01 23.95 -20.36
CA HIS A 339 -25.44 24.59 -19.12
C HIS A 339 -26.62 25.55 -19.41
N SER A 340 -27.73 25.37 -18.71
CA SER A 340 -28.97 26.12 -19.00
C SER A 340 -29.81 26.49 -17.77
N GLY A 341 -29.24 26.52 -16.56
CA GLY A 341 -30.05 26.83 -15.38
C GLY A 341 -29.36 27.54 -14.23
N LYS A 342 -29.81 27.29 -13.00
CA LYS A 342 -29.45 28.11 -11.83
C LYS A 342 -28.00 27.89 -11.39
N LEU A 343 -27.42 28.95 -10.84
CA LEU A 343 -26.11 28.92 -10.19
C LEU A 343 -26.28 28.87 -8.66
N PRO A 344 -25.31 28.30 -7.93
CA PRO A 344 -24.17 27.54 -8.43
C PRO A 344 -24.59 26.19 -9.08
N ALA A 345 -23.79 25.71 -10.02
CA ALA A 345 -24.03 24.45 -10.72
C ALA A 345 -22.75 23.61 -10.83
N VAL A 346 -22.93 22.30 -11.00
CA VAL A 346 -21.84 21.35 -11.24
C VAL A 346 -22.14 20.54 -12.51
N GLY A 347 -21.13 20.42 -13.37
CA GLY A 347 -21.15 19.58 -14.57
C GLY A 347 -19.92 18.68 -14.59
N ILE A 348 -20.04 17.48 -15.14
CA ILE A 348 -18.95 16.51 -15.26
C ILE A 348 -18.83 16.12 -16.72
N LYS A 349 -17.69 16.45 -17.33
CA LYS A 349 -17.35 16.05 -18.69
C LYS A 349 -16.62 14.73 -18.66
N GLN A 350 -17.17 13.72 -19.32
CA GLN A 350 -16.59 12.39 -19.49
C GLN A 350 -16.92 11.91 -20.90
N ASP A 351 -15.94 11.35 -21.60
CA ASP A 351 -16.09 10.86 -22.98
C ASP A 351 -16.69 11.89 -23.95
N GLY A 352 -16.35 13.17 -23.75
CA GLY A 352 -16.82 14.29 -24.57
C GLY A 352 -18.24 14.78 -24.26
N VAL A 353 -18.97 14.11 -23.36
CA VAL A 353 -20.32 14.49 -22.94
C VAL A 353 -20.27 15.14 -21.57
N THR A 354 -20.99 16.26 -21.39
CA THR A 354 -21.11 16.91 -20.06
C THR A 354 -22.45 16.56 -19.43
N ILE A 355 -22.40 15.94 -18.25
CA ILE A 355 -23.55 15.57 -17.43
C ILE A 355 -23.69 16.61 -16.32
N PHE A 356 -24.88 17.19 -16.16
CA PHE A 356 -25.15 18.18 -15.12
C PHE A 356 -25.94 17.58 -13.97
N MET A 357 -25.69 18.05 -12.74
CA MET A 357 -26.51 17.71 -11.59
C MET A 357 -27.94 18.22 -11.80
N ASP A 358 -28.92 17.40 -11.41
CA ASP A 358 -30.33 17.80 -11.43
C ASP A 358 -30.55 19.05 -10.56
N GLN A 359 -31.02 20.12 -11.18
CA GLN A 359 -31.27 21.41 -10.55
C GLN A 359 -32.53 21.43 -9.69
N SER A 360 -33.35 20.36 -9.72
CA SER A 360 -34.43 20.17 -8.75
C SER A 360 -33.88 19.91 -7.34
N LYS A 361 -32.69 19.31 -7.24
CA LYS A 361 -32.00 19.07 -5.95
C LYS A 361 -31.44 20.38 -5.40
N ARG A 362 -31.60 20.59 -4.09
CA ARG A 362 -30.99 21.73 -3.37
C ARG A 362 -29.47 21.65 -3.44
N TRP A 363 -28.80 22.79 -3.66
CA TRP A 363 -27.34 22.88 -3.51
C TRP A 363 -26.93 22.59 -2.07
N SER A 364 -26.19 21.49 -1.87
CA SER A 364 -25.54 21.12 -0.61
C SER A 364 -24.33 20.26 -0.92
N LEU A 365 -23.35 20.22 0.00
CA LEU A 365 -22.16 19.39 -0.18
C LEU A 365 -22.55 17.92 -0.38
N ALA A 366 -23.48 17.39 0.42
CA ALA A 366 -23.95 16.01 0.32
C ALA A 366 -24.54 15.68 -1.06
N ASN A 367 -25.44 16.53 -1.58
CA ASN A 367 -26.07 16.28 -2.89
C ASN A 367 -25.05 16.36 -4.04
N VAL A 368 -24.09 17.28 -3.95
CA VAL A 368 -23.03 17.41 -4.96
C VAL A 368 -22.07 16.23 -4.89
N GLN A 369 -21.70 15.78 -3.69
CA GLN A 369 -20.87 14.59 -3.50
C GLN A 369 -21.55 13.32 -4.01
N GLU A 370 -22.84 13.15 -3.74
CA GLU A 370 -23.65 12.04 -4.25
C GLU A 370 -23.64 12.03 -5.79
N PHE A 371 -23.90 13.18 -6.42
CA PHE A 371 -23.85 13.32 -7.87
C PHE A 371 -22.46 12.99 -8.43
N ILE A 372 -21.40 13.58 -7.90
CA ILE A 372 -20.03 13.35 -8.38
C ILE A 372 -19.65 11.87 -8.24
N ARG A 373 -19.92 11.25 -7.09
CA ARG A 373 -19.62 9.84 -6.88
C ARG A 373 -20.41 8.93 -7.81
N SER A 374 -21.67 9.25 -8.10
CA SER A 374 -22.51 8.44 -9.00
C SER A 374 -21.99 8.41 -10.45
N VAL A 375 -21.34 9.49 -10.89
CA VAL A 375 -20.79 9.62 -12.24
C VAL A 375 -19.36 9.08 -12.30
N VAL A 376 -18.52 9.46 -11.34
CA VAL A 376 -17.08 9.13 -11.35
C VAL A 376 -16.82 7.68 -10.92
N PHE A 377 -17.66 7.12 -10.04
CA PHE A 377 -17.50 5.77 -9.50
C PHE A 377 -18.80 4.95 -9.60
N PRO A 378 -19.30 4.66 -10.82
CA PRO A 378 -20.61 4.03 -11.02
C PRO A 378 -20.71 2.63 -10.38
N GLU A 379 -19.60 1.90 -10.32
CA GLU A 379 -19.56 0.54 -9.74
C GLU A 379 -19.49 0.52 -8.20
N LYS A 380 -19.07 1.63 -7.56
CA LYS A 380 -18.92 1.74 -6.09
C LYS A 380 -20.14 2.39 -5.41
N GLY A 381 -21.27 2.50 -6.11
CA GLY A 381 -22.47 3.26 -5.72
C GLY A 381 -23.35 2.72 -4.59
N GLN A 382 -22.98 1.61 -3.93
CA GLN A 382 -23.66 1.15 -2.72
C GLN A 382 -22.73 1.25 -1.50
N GLY A 383 -23.00 2.22 -0.63
CA GLY A 383 -22.45 2.28 0.73
C GLY A 383 -21.13 3.03 0.88
N PHE A 384 -21.12 4.35 0.71
CA PHE A 384 -20.17 5.21 1.43
C PHE A 384 -20.93 5.86 2.59
N GLY A 385 -20.76 5.29 3.78
CA GLY A 385 -21.23 5.91 5.02
C GLY A 385 -20.52 7.24 5.23
N MET A 386 -21.31 8.27 5.50
CA MET A 386 -20.84 9.57 5.97
C MET A 386 -20.11 9.36 7.30
N THR A 387 -18.86 9.81 7.41
CA THR A 387 -18.26 10.08 8.73
C THR A 387 -18.51 11.56 9.02
N GLU A 388 -19.66 11.85 9.63
CA GLU A 388 -19.78 13.07 10.43
C GLU A 388 -18.95 12.87 11.72
N PRO A 389 -18.38 13.95 12.29
CA PRO A 389 -17.65 13.85 13.55
C PRO A 389 -18.67 13.65 14.68
N GLU A 390 -18.78 12.42 15.20
CA GLU A 390 -19.55 12.17 16.41
C GLU A 390 -18.84 12.79 17.62
N GLU A 391 -19.59 13.67 18.29
CA GLU A 391 -19.24 14.21 19.59
C GLU A 391 -19.15 13.08 20.63
N THR A 392 -18.12 13.16 21.46
CA THR A 392 -17.89 12.30 22.61
C THR A 392 -19.06 12.31 23.59
N GLU A 393 -19.61 11.13 23.89
CA GLU A 393 -20.16 10.85 25.21
C GLU A 393 -19.50 9.62 25.85
N SER A 394 -19.20 9.81 27.12
CA SER A 394 -18.39 8.98 28.00
C SER A 394 -19.12 7.76 28.56
N ASN A 395 -18.30 6.79 28.99
CA ASN A 395 -18.51 5.78 30.05
C ASN A 395 -19.16 4.45 29.59
N CYS A 396 -18.57 3.28 29.83
CA CYS A 396 -18.10 2.77 31.13
C CYS A 396 -16.82 1.92 31.00
N GLY A 397 -15.88 2.12 31.93
CA GLY A 397 -14.68 1.31 32.04
C GLY A 397 -14.90 -0.04 32.73
N CYS A 398 -14.08 -1.02 32.34
CA CYS A 398 -13.69 -2.15 33.19
C CYS A 398 -12.29 -2.65 32.76
N GLY A 399 -11.31 -2.45 33.64
CA GLY A 399 -10.18 -3.37 33.89
C GLY A 399 -9.08 -3.47 32.83
N GLY A 400 -8.03 -2.67 32.99
CA GLY A 400 -6.71 -3.00 32.44
C GLY A 400 -6.13 -4.26 33.09
N VAL A 401 -5.47 -5.08 32.29
CA VAL A 401 -4.58 -6.17 32.72
C VAL A 401 -3.23 -5.90 32.02
N PRO A 402 -2.09 -6.04 32.73
CA PRO A 402 -0.91 -5.21 32.52
C PRO A 402 -0.04 -5.63 31.33
N ASP A 403 0.72 -4.65 30.85
CA ASP A 403 1.94 -4.79 30.06
C ASP A 403 2.86 -5.88 30.66
N ASN A 404 2.82 -7.06 30.08
CA ASN A 404 3.93 -8.00 29.95
C ASN A 404 3.46 -9.27 29.23
N VAL A 405 3.34 -9.19 27.91
CA VAL A 405 3.63 -10.35 27.04
C VAL A 405 4.48 -9.84 25.88
N GLN A 406 5.77 -9.84 26.15
CA GLN A 406 6.81 -9.60 25.17
C GLN A 406 6.97 -10.87 24.33
N LYS A 407 6.84 -10.73 23.00
CA LYS A 407 7.32 -11.65 21.95
C LYS A 407 6.94 -13.14 22.09
N GLN A 408 5.93 -13.60 21.34
CA GLN A 408 5.99 -14.74 20.40
C GLN A 408 4.57 -15.21 19.98
N ASP A 409 4.51 -15.66 18.72
CA ASP A 409 3.41 -16.27 17.96
C ASP A 409 2.20 -15.40 17.54
N ASP A 410 2.45 -14.60 16.50
CA ASP A 410 1.45 -13.82 15.74
C ASP A 410 0.36 -14.71 15.09
N GLN A 411 0.60 -16.01 14.93
CA GLN A 411 -0.43 -16.96 14.44
C GLN A 411 -1.57 -17.16 15.45
N ILE A 412 -1.31 -17.02 16.76
CA ILE A 412 -2.34 -17.17 17.80
C ILE A 412 -3.15 -15.89 17.93
N ALA A 413 -2.51 -14.71 17.80
CA ALA A 413 -3.21 -13.42 17.86
C ALA A 413 -4.18 -13.21 16.67
N ASP A 414 -3.77 -13.63 15.46
CA ASP A 414 -4.63 -13.65 14.27
C ASP A 414 -5.81 -14.61 14.44
N ALA A 415 -5.57 -15.83 14.99
CA ALA A 415 -6.62 -16.79 15.24
C ALA A 415 -7.64 -16.29 16.30
N VAL A 416 -7.16 -15.62 17.35
CA VAL A 416 -8.02 -15.07 18.41
C VAL A 416 -8.83 -13.87 17.90
N SER A 417 -8.23 -12.98 17.09
CA SER A 417 -8.95 -11.85 16.50
C SER A 417 -9.99 -12.29 15.46
N ALA A 418 -9.67 -13.29 14.64
CA ALA A 418 -10.61 -13.88 13.68
C ALA A 418 -11.77 -14.62 14.36
N LEU A 419 -11.54 -15.22 15.54
CA LEU A 419 -12.56 -15.88 16.34
C LEU A 419 -13.46 -14.90 17.11
N HIS A 420 -12.96 -13.72 17.47
CA HIS A 420 -13.77 -12.68 18.12
C HIS A 420 -14.85 -12.08 17.20
N ALA A 421 -14.74 -12.25 15.88
CA ALA A 421 -15.70 -11.77 14.89
C ALA A 421 -16.78 -12.79 14.51
N LYS A 422 -16.74 -14.02 15.04
CA LYS A 422 -17.66 -15.10 14.66
C LYS A 422 -18.40 -15.66 15.88
N GLU A 423 -19.72 -15.61 15.86
CA GLU A 423 -20.57 -16.19 16.89
C GLU A 423 -20.30 -17.71 16.98
N MET A 424 -19.95 -18.20 18.18
CA MET A 424 -19.53 -19.59 18.37
C MET A 424 -20.75 -20.51 18.35
N GLU A 425 -20.84 -21.42 17.38
CA GLU A 425 -21.94 -22.39 17.29
C GLU A 425 -21.80 -23.49 18.36
N LEU A 426 -22.43 -23.29 19.52
CA LEU A 426 -22.37 -24.20 20.67
C LEU A 426 -23.35 -25.38 20.60
N ASN A 427 -23.97 -25.64 19.45
CA ASN A 427 -25.04 -26.65 19.28
C ASN A 427 -24.62 -28.09 19.63
N HIS A 428 -23.31 -28.36 19.60
CA HIS A 428 -22.73 -29.67 19.92
C HIS A 428 -22.06 -29.72 21.30
N VAL A 429 -22.07 -28.61 22.06
CA VAL A 429 -21.47 -28.52 23.39
C VAL A 429 -22.59 -28.52 24.44
N PRO A 430 -22.74 -29.60 25.23
CA PRO A 430 -23.77 -29.64 26.26
C PRO A 430 -23.49 -28.58 27.33
N ALA A 431 -24.45 -27.67 27.54
CA ALA A 431 -24.36 -26.67 28.59
C ALA A 431 -24.57 -27.32 29.97
N PHE A 432 -23.64 -27.08 30.90
CA PHE A 432 -23.76 -27.56 32.27
C PHE A 432 -24.14 -26.42 33.22
N MET A 433 -25.18 -26.64 34.01
CA MET A 433 -25.55 -25.76 35.11
C MET A 433 -24.93 -26.26 36.42
N LYS A 434 -24.85 -25.39 37.43
CA LYS A 434 -24.22 -25.67 38.73
C LYS A 434 -24.67 -27.00 39.36
N HIS A 435 -25.93 -27.40 39.18
CA HIS A 435 -26.50 -28.61 39.77
C HIS A 435 -26.06 -29.91 39.08
N ASP A 436 -25.70 -29.87 37.80
CA ASP A 436 -25.28 -31.04 37.03
C ASP A 436 -23.76 -31.16 36.91
N PHE A 437 -23.06 -30.04 37.04
CA PHE A 437 -21.60 -29.93 36.89
C PHE A 437 -20.85 -30.96 37.75
N TYR A 438 -21.16 -30.99 39.05
CA TYR A 438 -20.46 -31.84 40.02
C TYR A 438 -20.78 -33.34 39.86
N ARG A 439 -21.84 -33.69 39.13
CA ARG A 439 -22.20 -35.08 38.84
C ARG A 439 -21.51 -35.60 37.59
N VAL A 440 -21.27 -34.73 36.60
CA VAL A 440 -20.82 -35.13 35.27
C VAL A 440 -19.30 -35.08 35.15
N VAL A 441 -18.64 -34.09 35.74
CA VAL A 441 -17.19 -33.86 35.57
C VAL A 441 -16.28 -34.97 36.12
N PRO A 442 -16.55 -35.61 37.28
CA PRO A 442 -15.58 -36.52 37.92
C PRO A 442 -15.35 -37.89 37.25
N HIS A 443 -16.14 -38.29 36.24
CA HIS A 443 -16.23 -39.68 35.79
C HIS A 443 -15.59 -39.98 34.42
N VAL A 444 -14.70 -39.13 33.90
CA VAL A 444 -14.06 -39.34 32.58
C VAL A 444 -12.64 -38.78 32.57
N ASP A 445 -11.71 -39.48 31.90
CA ASP A 445 -10.27 -39.24 32.01
C ASP A 445 -9.75 -37.93 31.37
N LEU A 446 -10.48 -37.32 30.42
CA LEU A 446 -10.15 -35.99 29.89
C LEU A 446 -11.42 -35.23 29.48
N LYS A 447 -11.59 -34.00 29.99
CA LYS A 447 -12.68 -33.09 29.62
C LYS A 447 -12.17 -31.67 29.41
N PHE A 448 -12.65 -31.03 28.36
CA PHE A 448 -12.49 -29.59 28.14
C PHE A 448 -13.79 -28.88 28.52
N ILE A 449 -13.69 -27.90 29.43
CA ILE A 449 -14.83 -27.18 29.99
C ILE A 449 -14.62 -25.69 29.73
N LEU A 450 -15.55 -25.09 28.99
CA LEU A 450 -15.57 -23.65 28.73
C LEU A 450 -16.46 -22.95 29.78
N PHE A 451 -15.86 -22.12 30.62
CA PHE A 451 -16.60 -21.21 31.51
C PHE A 451 -16.74 -19.86 30.81
N TYR A 452 -17.96 -19.37 30.67
CA TYR A 452 -18.23 -18.07 30.04
C TYR A 452 -19.30 -17.30 30.81
N LEU A 453 -19.30 -15.98 30.63
CA LEU A 453 -20.34 -15.07 31.06
C LEU A 453 -21.06 -14.59 29.78
N PRO A 454 -22.38 -14.79 29.65
CA PRO A 454 -23.10 -14.16 28.55
C PRO A 454 -23.11 -12.65 28.77
N CYS A 455 -22.82 -11.90 27.70
CA CYS A 455 -22.90 -10.44 27.67
C CYS A 455 -24.36 -9.98 27.66
#